data_AF-B0XID7-F1
#
_entry.id   AF-B0XID7-F1
#
_cell.length_a   1.000
_cell.length_b   1.000
_cell.length_c   1.000
_cell.angle_alpha   90.00
_cell.angle_beta   90.00
_cell.angle_gamma   90.00
#
_symmetry.space_group_name_H-M   'P 1'
#
loop_
_entity.id
_entity.type
_entity.pdbx_description
1 polymer ?
#
loop_
_entity_poly.entity_id
_entity_poly.type
_entity_poly.pdbx_seq_one_letter_code
_entity_poly.pdbx_strand_id
1 'polypeptide(L)'
;MKVFLVVCIVFIPLVPAQIKTGCVKIKHIRDGIYLTSPVENDAKTRRVSIRQGDEKQWDIAAVGAGLFTIRSKEFNQFLYASDVTYSSNYHVYLWVPRLD
;
A
#
# COMPACT_ATOMS: atom_id res chain seq x y z
N MET A 1 16.23 -49.79 27.08
CA MET A 1 14.91 -49.21 26.77
C MET A 1 15.12 -47.76 26.38
N LYS A 2 14.72 -47.39 25.15
CA LYS A 2 15.03 -46.10 24.52
C LYS A 2 14.26 -44.98 25.22
N VAL A 3 15.02 -44.05 25.80
CA VAL A 3 14.50 -42.83 26.43
C VAL A 3 13.78 -42.02 25.34
N PHE A 4 12.47 -41.86 25.53
CA PHE A 4 11.61 -41.05 24.68
C PHE A 4 12.10 -39.60 24.71
N LEU A 5 12.74 -39.17 23.63
CA LEU A 5 13.10 -37.80 23.37
C LEU A 5 11.78 -37.08 23.01
N VAL A 6 11.15 -36.49 24.03
CA VAL A 6 9.91 -35.72 23.89
C VAL A 6 10.22 -34.49 23.03
N VAL A 7 9.77 -34.58 21.78
CA VAL A 7 9.78 -33.51 20.79
C VAL A 7 8.77 -32.46 21.24
N CYS A 8 9.22 -31.47 22.02
CA CYS A 8 8.48 -30.23 22.25
C CYS A 8 8.54 -29.38 20.96
N ILE A 9 7.72 -29.73 19.97
CA ILE A 9 7.37 -28.78 18.90
C ILE A 9 6.55 -27.68 19.58
N VAL A 10 7.24 -26.61 19.93
CA VAL A 10 6.62 -25.35 20.34
C VAL A 10 5.81 -24.88 19.12
N PHE A 11 4.49 -25.06 19.19
CA PHE A 11 3.56 -24.43 18.26
C PHE A 11 3.69 -22.91 18.48
N ILE A 12 4.58 -22.27 17.74
CA ILE A 12 4.64 -20.81 17.68
C ILE A 12 3.38 -20.40 16.92
N PRO A 13 2.38 -19.75 17.54
CA PRO A 13 1.26 -19.24 16.79
C PRO A 13 1.82 -18.25 15.78
N LEU A 14 1.57 -18.52 14.49
CA LEU A 14 1.91 -17.60 13.42
C LEU A 14 0.97 -16.40 13.57
N VAL A 15 1.41 -15.37 14.31
CA VAL A 15 0.66 -14.12 14.41
C VAL A 15 0.91 -13.35 13.12
N PRO A 16 -0.08 -13.22 12.21
CA PRO A 16 0.10 -12.39 11.03
C PRO A 16 0.39 -10.96 11.48
N ALA A 17 1.38 -10.32 10.87
CA ALA A 17 1.71 -8.94 11.18
C ALA A 17 0.45 -8.07 10.99
N GLN A 18 0.00 -7.42 12.08
CA GLN A 18 -1.15 -6.55 12.04
C GLN A 18 -0.78 -5.29 11.23
N ILE A 19 -1.28 -5.18 10.00
CA ILE A 19 -1.07 -4.00 9.17
C ILE A 19 -1.85 -2.83 9.78
N LYS A 20 -1.16 -1.71 9.97
CA LYS A 20 -1.77 -0.47 10.48
C LYS A 20 -2.77 0.06 9.45
N THR A 21 -4.05 -0.03 9.77
CA THR A 21 -5.15 0.58 9.02
C THR A 21 -5.46 1.99 9.55
N GLY A 22 -6.22 2.77 8.78
CA GLY A 22 -6.60 4.14 9.10
C GLY A 22 -5.74 5.18 8.36
N CYS A 23 -5.73 6.40 8.88
CA CYS A 23 -5.01 7.52 8.28
C CYS A 23 -3.51 7.46 8.59
N VAL A 24 -2.69 7.32 7.56
CA VAL A 24 -1.23 7.12 7.66
C VAL A 24 -0.46 7.97 6.65
N LYS A 25 0.87 7.97 6.83
CA LYS A 25 1.84 8.44 5.84
C LYS A 25 2.60 7.22 5.32
N ILE A 26 2.86 7.17 4.02
CA ILE A 26 3.58 6.05 3.40
C ILE A 26 5.00 6.52 3.10
N LYS A 27 6.00 5.91 3.75
CA LYS A 27 7.41 6.29 3.69
C LYS A 27 8.23 5.19 3.02
N HIS A 28 9.04 5.56 2.04
CA HIS A 28 10.07 4.68 1.51
C HIS A 28 11.17 4.49 2.57
N ILE A 29 11.36 3.26 3.03
CA ILE A 29 12.16 2.98 4.24
C ILE A 29 13.63 3.39 4.09
N ARG A 30 14.22 3.19 2.90
CA ARG A 30 15.63 3.46 2.64
C ARG A 30 15.92 4.95 2.53
N ASP A 31 15.09 5.66 1.78
CA ASP A 31 15.39 7.04 1.38
C ASP A 31 14.69 8.07 2.28
N GLY A 32 13.76 7.61 3.11
CA GLY A 32 12.97 8.46 3.99
C GLY A 32 12.00 9.41 3.30
N ILE A 33 11.78 9.18 2.00
CA ILE A 33 10.91 9.99 1.12
C ILE A 33 9.47 9.44 1.20
N TYR A 34 8.48 10.32 1.06
CA TYR A 34 7.07 9.95 1.22
C TYR A 34 6.33 9.85 -0.11
N LEU A 35 5.34 8.96 -0.14
CA LEU A 35 4.42 8.79 -1.28
C LEU A 35 3.54 10.04 -1.44
N THR A 36 3.52 10.57 -2.65
CA THR A 36 2.73 11.75 -3.04
C THR A 36 2.05 11.53 -4.39
N SER A 37 1.21 12.47 -4.81
CA SER A 37 0.52 12.44 -6.08
C SER A 37 0.36 13.86 -6.66
N PRO A 38 1.34 14.32 -7.47
CA PRO A 38 1.46 15.74 -7.79
C PRO A 38 0.57 16.20 -8.96
N VAL A 39 0.27 15.31 -9.92
CA VAL A 39 -0.33 15.72 -11.20
C VAL A 39 -1.20 14.62 -11.79
N GLU A 40 -2.30 15.02 -12.43
CA GLU A 40 -3.12 14.13 -13.27
C GLU A 40 -2.36 13.82 -14.57
N ASN A 41 -2.40 12.56 -15.02
CA ASN A 41 -1.85 12.23 -16.33
C ASN A 41 -2.91 12.42 -17.41
N ASP A 42 -4.13 11.99 -17.12
CA ASP A 42 -5.26 11.95 -18.04
C ASP A 42 -6.58 11.89 -17.25
N ALA A 43 -7.71 11.80 -17.96
CA ALA A 43 -9.05 11.77 -17.37
C ALA A 43 -9.35 10.52 -16.50
N LYS A 44 -8.49 9.50 -16.53
CA LYS A 44 -8.66 8.22 -15.81
C LYS A 44 -7.62 8.04 -14.71
N THR A 45 -6.44 8.63 -14.86
CA THR A 45 -5.29 8.33 -14.00
C THR A 45 -4.59 9.58 -13.49
N ARG A 46 -4.18 9.52 -12.23
CA ARG A 46 -3.28 10.50 -11.62
C ARG A 46 -1.97 9.83 -11.21
N ARG A 47 -0.85 10.50 -11.45
CA ARG A 47 0.47 9.95 -11.19
C ARG A 47 0.74 9.83 -9.70
N VAL A 48 1.43 8.77 -9.33
CA VAL A 48 2.02 8.61 -8.01
C VAL A 48 3.52 8.87 -8.09
N SER A 49 4.09 9.49 -7.07
CA SER A 49 5.51 9.77 -7.00
C SER A 49 6.01 9.73 -5.55
N ILE A 50 7.29 10.03 -5.35
CA ILE A 50 7.89 10.17 -4.03
C ILE A 50 8.52 11.57 -3.93
N ARG A 51 8.28 12.28 -2.83
CA ARG A 51 8.86 13.62 -2.62
C ARG A 51 9.27 13.83 -1.17
N GLN A 52 10.42 14.46 -0.96
CA GLN A 52 10.95 14.72 0.37
C GLN A 52 10.15 15.84 1.04
N GLY A 53 9.81 15.65 2.32
CA GLY A 53 9.02 16.61 3.11
C GLY A 53 7.52 16.68 2.75
N ASP A 54 7.08 15.94 1.73
CA ASP A 54 5.68 15.95 1.28
C ASP A 54 4.90 14.77 1.89
N GLU A 55 4.61 14.90 3.18
CA GLU A 55 4.01 13.85 4.00
C GLU A 55 2.48 13.76 3.83
N LYS A 56 2.04 13.46 2.60
CA LYS A 56 0.61 13.30 2.27
C LYS A 56 -0.06 12.21 3.10
N GLN A 57 -1.33 12.41 3.38
CA GLN A 57 -2.15 11.47 4.15
C GLN A 57 -2.88 10.47 3.24
N TRP A 58 -2.92 9.22 3.71
CA TRP A 58 -3.51 8.09 3.02
C TRP A 58 -4.40 7.30 3.97
N ASP A 59 -5.58 6.89 3.54
CA ASP A 59 -6.41 5.93 4.26
C ASP A 59 -6.06 4.50 3.79
N ILE A 60 -5.66 3.63 4.73
CA ILE A 60 -5.52 2.19 4.49
C ILE A 60 -6.72 1.47 5.13
N ALA A 61 -7.43 0.68 4.34
CA ALA A 61 -8.56 -0.12 4.82
C ALA A 61 -8.41 -1.58 4.38
N ALA A 62 -8.71 -2.52 5.28
CA ALA A 62 -8.77 -3.93 4.94
C ALA A 62 -10.07 -4.23 4.18
N VAL A 63 -9.99 -5.06 3.14
CA VAL A 63 -11.16 -5.53 2.37
C VAL A 63 -11.42 -7.04 2.55
N GLY A 64 -10.66 -7.69 3.44
CA GLY A 64 -10.73 -9.12 3.72
C GLY A 64 -9.64 -9.92 3.00
N ALA A 65 -9.46 -11.19 3.38
CA ALA A 65 -8.49 -12.11 2.78
C ALA A 65 -7.03 -11.58 2.72
N GLY A 66 -6.64 -10.71 3.66
CA GLY A 66 -5.31 -10.09 3.66
C GLY A 66 -5.11 -9.01 2.59
N LEU A 67 -6.17 -8.56 1.93
CA LEU A 67 -6.16 -7.49 0.94
C LEU A 67 -6.51 -6.15 1.57
N PHE A 68 -5.92 -5.10 1.01
CA PHE A 68 -6.06 -3.72 1.48
C PHE A 68 -6.27 -2.76 0.33
N THR A 69 -7.09 -1.74 0.55
CA THR A 69 -7.14 -0.54 -0.30
C THR A 69 -6.29 0.55 0.32
N ILE A 70 -5.63 1.32 -0.54
CA ILE A 70 -4.89 2.53 -0.17
C ILE A 70 -5.53 3.68 -0.92
N ARG A 71 -6.02 4.70 -0.20
CA ARG A 71 -6.73 5.84 -0.79
C ARG A 71 -6.06 7.14 -0.41
N SER A 72 -5.81 8.01 -1.38
CA SER A 72 -5.35 9.38 -1.11
C SER A 72 -6.45 10.15 -0.38
N LYS A 73 -6.12 10.79 0.76
CA LYS A 73 -7.08 11.65 1.48
C LYS A 73 -7.43 12.90 0.68
N GLU A 74 -6.44 13.46 0.01
CA GLU A 74 -6.56 14.73 -0.71
C GLU A 74 -7.47 14.59 -1.93
N PHE A 75 -7.29 13.52 -2.70
CA PHE A 75 -8.00 13.33 -3.98
C PHE A 75 -9.18 12.36 -3.87
N ASN A 76 -9.30 11.61 -2.77
CA ASN A 76 -10.28 10.53 -2.63
C ASN A 76 -10.18 9.47 -3.75
N GLN A 77 -8.96 9.20 -4.20
CA GLN A 77 -8.64 8.27 -5.30
C GLN A 77 -7.84 7.08 -4.78
N PHE A 78 -8.07 5.90 -5.35
CA PHE A 78 -7.43 4.65 -4.92
C PHE A 78 -6.12 4.38 -5.64
N LEU A 79 -5.11 3.96 -4.89
CA LEU A 79 -3.86 3.44 -5.44
C LEU A 79 -4.14 2.11 -6.14
N TYR A 80 -3.72 1.97 -7.39
CA TYR A 80 -3.85 0.74 -8.15
C TYR A 80 -2.60 0.51 -9.01
N ALA A 81 -2.27 -0.77 -9.21
CA ALA A 81 -1.30 -1.18 -10.22
C ALA A 81 -2.00 -1.23 -11.57
N SER A 82 -1.49 -0.50 -12.56
CA SER A 82 -2.08 -0.40 -13.90
C SER A 82 -1.36 -1.33 -14.86
N ASP A 83 -2.14 -2.05 -15.67
CA ASP A 83 -1.64 -2.80 -16.82
C ASP A 83 -1.22 -1.87 -17.97
N VAL A 84 -1.73 -0.64 -17.97
CA VAL A 84 -1.42 0.38 -18.97
C VAL A 84 -0.40 1.36 -18.38
N THR A 85 0.77 1.42 -18.99
CA THR A 85 1.85 2.35 -18.62
C THR A 85 1.77 3.62 -19.45
N TYR A 86 1.55 4.78 -18.82
CA TYR A 86 1.62 6.10 -19.46
C TYR A 86 3.06 6.45 -19.91
N SER A 87 4.07 5.90 -19.22
CA SER A 87 5.48 5.90 -19.61
C SER A 87 6.12 4.63 -19.02
N SER A 88 7.22 4.16 -19.60
CA SER A 88 7.83 2.84 -19.34
C SER A 88 8.06 2.50 -17.87
N ASN A 89 8.08 3.51 -16.98
CA ASN A 89 8.44 3.35 -15.58
C ASN A 89 7.29 3.61 -14.60
N TYR A 90 6.08 3.91 -15.09
CA TYR A 90 4.92 4.17 -14.23
C TYR A 90 3.95 2.99 -14.28
N HIS A 91 3.97 2.18 -13.23
CA HIS A 91 3.10 1.01 -13.08
C HIS A 91 2.04 1.19 -11.98
N VAL A 92 2.13 2.27 -11.20
CA VAL A 92 1.24 2.53 -10.06
C VAL A 92 0.68 3.93 -10.18
N TYR A 93 -0.64 4.04 -10.02
CA TYR A 93 -1.40 5.27 -10.23
C TYR A 93 -2.50 5.43 -9.18
N LEU A 94 -3.08 6.62 -9.14
CA LEU A 94 -4.38 6.83 -8.52
C LEU A 94 -5.47 6.73 -9.59
N TRP A 95 -6.47 5.89 -9.35
CA TRP A 95 -7.64 5.75 -10.19
C TRP A 95 -8.61 6.89 -9.90
N VAL A 96 -8.94 7.67 -10.92
CA VAL A 96 -9.94 8.74 -10.83
C VAL A 96 -11.31 8.10 -11.04
N PRO A 97 -12.20 8.09 -10.02
CA PRO A 97 -13.54 7.56 -10.18
C PRO A 97 -14.28 8.34 -11.26
N ARG A 98 -14.91 7.64 -12.20
CA ARG A 98 -15.84 8.28 -13.13
C ARG A 98 -17.20 8.42 -12.45
N LEU A 99 -17.82 9.56 -12.68
CA LEU A 99 -19.23 9.80 -12.40
C LEU A 99 -19.97 9.49 -13.71
N ASP A 100 -20.04 8.20 -14.07
CA ASP A 100 -20.94 7.70 -15.11
C ASP A 100 -22.26 7.23 -14.50
#